data_AF-A0A7W1AJI3-F1
#
_entry.id   AF-A0A7W1AJI3-F1
#
_cell.length_a   1.000
_cell.length_b   1.000
_cell.length_c   1.000
_cell.angle_alpha   90.00
_cell.angle_beta   90.00
_cell.angle_gamma   90.00
#
_symmetry.space_group_name_H-M   'P 1'
#
loop_
_entity.id
_entity.type
_entity.pdbx_description
1 polymer ?
#
loop_
_entity_poly.entity_id
_entity_poly.type
_entity_poly.pdbx_seq_one_letter_code
_entity_poly.pdbx_strand_id
1 'polypeptide(L)'
;MSDHKPNPEFLRDLGENTTNVANAWAGARDYLSRGLKEWAKRQISGDRRLAVKAALAACSLVASQYPEQPEQGLPGRSYVDGMLAAIRRWLDDPSEKHAELVRSSLDVTREAHAWQREEDVAPFWILEGVDHASLAVWAGERSSYIVPMDFSTCASRAIACVMHAMLDAGKSEAHAVDVVTTAVRSAINR
;
A
#
# COMPACT_ATOMS: atom_id res chain seq x y z
N MET A 1 -2.20 -11.44 -20.93
CA MET A 1 -1.32 -10.33 -20.46
C MET A 1 0.10 -10.87 -20.45
N SER A 2 1.08 -10.13 -20.98
CA SER A 2 2.44 -10.69 -21.14
C SER A 2 3.00 -11.07 -19.76
N ASP A 3 3.64 -12.25 -19.72
CA ASP A 3 4.13 -12.88 -18.50
C ASP A 3 5.40 -12.20 -17.95
N HIS A 4 5.79 -11.07 -18.53
CA HIS A 4 7.00 -10.34 -18.18
C HIS A 4 6.74 -9.40 -17.01
N LYS A 5 7.61 -9.53 -16.02
CA LYS A 5 7.71 -8.62 -14.89
C LYS A 5 8.00 -7.21 -15.41
N PRO A 6 7.27 -6.18 -14.98
CA PRO A 6 7.51 -4.83 -15.48
C PRO A 6 8.87 -4.34 -15.02
N ASN A 7 9.60 -3.65 -15.91
CA ASN A 7 10.81 -2.92 -15.55
C ASN A 7 10.45 -1.45 -15.19
N PRO A 8 11.37 -0.66 -14.60
CA PRO A 8 11.08 0.71 -14.21
C PRO A 8 10.66 1.63 -15.36
N GLU A 9 11.25 1.48 -16.55
CA GLU A 9 10.93 2.30 -17.73
C GLU A 9 9.49 2.09 -18.20
N PHE A 10 9.06 0.83 -18.35
CA PHE A 10 7.69 0.49 -18.68
C PHE A 10 6.69 1.08 -17.68
N LEU A 11 7.02 1.05 -16.38
CA LEU A 11 6.15 1.63 -15.36
C LEU A 11 6.08 3.15 -15.49
N ARG A 12 7.19 3.84 -15.77
CA ARG A 12 7.14 5.29 -16.02
C ARG A 12 6.25 5.63 -17.21
N ASP A 13 6.44 4.94 -18.33
CA ASP A 13 5.62 5.15 -19.53
C ASP A 13 4.14 4.91 -19.20
N LEU A 14 3.83 3.85 -18.45
CA LEU A 14 2.46 3.58 -18.01
C LEU A 14 1.93 4.70 -17.10
N GLY A 15 2.73 5.19 -16.16
CA GLY A 15 2.36 6.25 -15.22
C GLY A 15 2.17 7.63 -15.87
N GLU A 16 2.93 7.93 -16.92
CA GLU A 16 2.75 9.13 -17.74
C GLU A 16 1.40 9.08 -18.48
N ASN A 17 1.10 7.93 -19.08
CA ASN A 17 -0.08 7.73 -19.95
C ASN A 17 -1.41 7.45 -19.21
N THR A 18 -1.42 7.44 -17.87
CA THR A 18 -2.60 7.07 -17.05
C THR A 18 -3.17 8.24 -16.25
N THR A 19 -2.81 9.47 -16.63
CA THR A 19 -3.18 10.72 -15.97
C THR A 19 -4.68 11.06 -16.08
N ASN A 20 -5.50 10.36 -15.30
CA ASN A 20 -6.80 10.87 -14.86
C ASN A 20 -6.67 11.41 -13.43
N VAL A 21 -7.13 12.65 -13.22
CA VAL A 21 -6.93 13.45 -11.98
C VAL A 21 -7.46 12.72 -10.73
N ALA A 22 -8.45 11.83 -10.88
CA ALA A 22 -8.97 10.98 -9.80
C ALA A 22 -7.94 10.00 -9.19
N ASN A 23 -6.88 9.64 -9.92
CA ASN A 23 -5.81 8.75 -9.43
C ASN A 23 -4.60 9.51 -8.86
N ALA A 24 -4.58 10.85 -9.00
CA ALA A 24 -3.35 11.62 -8.93
C ALA A 24 -2.74 11.74 -7.53
N TRP A 25 -3.50 11.62 -6.43
CA TRP A 25 -2.94 11.98 -5.11
C TRP A 25 -3.44 11.10 -3.95
N ALA A 26 -2.71 10.01 -3.73
CA ALA A 26 -2.21 9.54 -2.43
C ALA A 26 -1.11 8.50 -2.72
N GLY A 27 0.13 8.78 -2.28
CA GLY A 27 1.26 7.85 -2.34
C GLY A 27 1.88 7.55 -3.71
N ALA A 28 1.71 8.39 -4.74
CA ALA A 28 2.41 8.23 -6.02
C ALA A 28 2.77 9.57 -6.68
N ARG A 29 3.82 10.20 -6.13
CA ARG A 29 4.26 11.54 -6.52
C ARG A 29 4.83 11.57 -7.94
N ASP A 30 5.61 10.54 -8.31
CA ASP A 30 6.29 10.41 -9.59
C ASP A 30 5.59 9.43 -10.57
N TYR A 31 6.06 9.41 -11.82
CA TYR A 31 5.51 8.53 -12.86
C TYR A 31 5.76 7.04 -12.60
N LEU A 32 6.88 6.65 -11.99
CA LEU A 32 7.19 5.25 -11.68
C LEU A 32 6.15 4.68 -10.70
N SER A 33 5.88 5.42 -9.62
CA SER A 33 4.90 5.10 -8.59
C SER A 33 3.48 5.03 -9.16
N ARG A 34 3.12 5.94 -10.07
CA ARG A 34 1.82 5.93 -10.78
C ARG A 34 1.68 4.69 -11.67
N GLY A 35 2.73 4.37 -12.41
CA GLY A 35 2.79 3.16 -13.23
C GLY A 35 2.66 1.89 -12.42
N LEU A 36 3.37 1.81 -11.29
CA LEU A 36 3.28 0.67 -10.39
C LEU A 36 1.87 0.49 -9.85
N LYS A 37 1.19 1.59 -9.47
CA LYS A 37 -0.21 1.55 -9.04
C LYS A 37 -1.12 0.99 -10.12
N GLU A 38 -1.03 1.54 -11.32
CA GLU A 38 -1.88 1.10 -12.43
C GLU A 38 -1.61 -0.37 -12.80
N TRP A 39 -0.34 -0.75 -12.88
CA TRP A 39 0.04 -2.14 -13.14
C TRP A 39 -0.53 -3.06 -12.05
N ALA A 40 -0.37 -2.73 -10.77
CA ALA A 40 -0.87 -3.54 -9.66
C ALA A 40 -2.40 -3.66 -9.67
N LYS A 41 -3.12 -2.56 -9.96
CA LYS A 41 -4.59 -2.57 -10.13
C LYS A 41 -5.02 -3.58 -11.21
N ARG A 42 -4.33 -3.59 -12.35
CA ARG A 42 -4.59 -4.54 -13.45
C ARG A 42 -4.33 -6.00 -13.04
N GLN A 43 -3.36 -6.26 -12.16
CA GLN A 43 -3.09 -7.61 -11.68
C GLN A 43 -4.15 -8.11 -10.69
N ILE A 44 -4.66 -7.23 -9.83
CA ILE A 44 -5.59 -7.59 -8.74
C ILE A 44 -7.02 -7.82 -9.24
N SER A 45 -7.44 -7.13 -10.31
CA SER A 45 -8.73 -7.35 -11.00
C SER A 45 -9.98 -7.31 -10.10
N GLY A 46 -10.06 -6.33 -9.19
CA GLY A 46 -11.26 -6.07 -8.38
C GLY A 46 -11.54 -7.07 -7.24
N ASP A 47 -10.83 -8.19 -7.17
CA ASP A 47 -10.99 -9.20 -6.12
C ASP A 47 -10.42 -8.70 -4.78
N ARG A 48 -11.29 -8.60 -3.76
CA ARG A 48 -10.94 -8.14 -2.41
C ARG A 48 -9.86 -9.01 -1.75
N ARG A 49 -9.95 -10.33 -1.87
CA ARG A 49 -9.00 -11.25 -1.24
C ARG A 49 -7.63 -11.13 -1.91
N LEU A 50 -7.58 -11.03 -3.24
CA LEU A 50 -6.33 -10.78 -3.98
C LEU A 50 -5.73 -9.41 -3.63
N ALA A 51 -6.57 -8.38 -3.51
CA ALA A 51 -6.13 -7.04 -3.11
C ALA A 51 -5.44 -7.06 -1.74
N VAL A 52 -6.07 -7.69 -0.74
CA VAL A 52 -5.50 -7.80 0.61
C VAL A 52 -4.24 -8.66 0.62
N LYS A 53 -4.23 -9.81 -0.09
CA LYS A 53 -3.02 -10.65 -0.24
C LYS A 53 -1.85 -9.84 -0.81
N ALA A 54 -2.09 -9.10 -1.88
CA ALA A 54 -1.05 -8.29 -2.54
C ALA A 54 -0.54 -7.16 -1.64
N ALA A 55 -1.45 -6.41 -1.00
CA ALA A 55 -1.08 -5.33 -0.09
C ALA A 55 -0.27 -5.86 1.11
N LEU A 56 -0.74 -6.94 1.74
CA LEU A 56 -0.07 -7.53 2.90
C LEU A 56 1.31 -8.10 2.54
N ALA A 57 1.44 -8.74 1.37
CA ALA A 57 2.72 -9.24 0.88
C ALA A 57 3.71 -8.09 0.64
N ALA A 58 3.27 -6.98 0.07
CA ALA A 58 4.10 -5.79 -0.12
C ALA A 58 4.51 -5.18 1.23
N CYS A 59 3.57 -4.92 2.14
CA CYS A 59 3.88 -4.33 3.47
C CYS A 59 4.88 -5.18 4.25
N SER A 60 4.82 -6.50 4.13
CA SER A 60 5.75 -7.42 4.80
C SER A 60 7.22 -7.24 4.36
N LEU A 61 7.49 -6.63 3.20
CA LEU A 61 8.86 -6.36 2.72
C LEU A 61 9.58 -5.29 3.56
N VAL A 62 8.83 -4.38 4.16
CA VAL A 62 9.36 -3.19 4.83
C VAL A 62 8.95 -3.08 6.29
N ALA A 63 7.97 -3.87 6.76
CA ALA A 63 7.45 -3.80 8.13
C ALA A 63 8.54 -3.93 9.22
N SER A 64 9.54 -4.80 9.01
CA SER A 64 10.65 -4.99 9.96
C SER A 64 11.60 -3.80 10.03
N GLN A 65 11.53 -2.86 9.08
CA GLN A 65 12.32 -1.64 9.04
C GLN A 65 11.65 -0.50 9.82
N TYR A 66 10.41 -0.70 10.27
CA TYR A 66 9.73 0.27 11.12
C TYR A 66 10.39 0.32 12.51
N PRO A 67 10.83 1.50 12.98
CA PRO A 67 11.60 1.62 14.21
C PRO A 67 10.79 1.24 15.45
N GLU A 68 11.46 0.64 16.44
CA GLU A 68 10.86 0.33 17.75
C GLU A 68 10.39 1.58 18.49
N GLN A 69 11.14 2.67 18.34
CA GLN A 69 10.84 3.99 18.90
C GLN A 69 10.79 5.00 17.75
N PRO A 70 9.64 5.14 17.07
CA PRO A 70 9.50 6.08 15.98
C PRO A 70 9.50 7.53 16.50
N GLU A 71 9.73 8.47 15.59
CA GLU A 71 9.77 9.91 15.90
C GLU A 71 8.44 10.42 16.47
N GLN A 72 8.50 11.59 17.11
CA GLN A 72 7.36 12.18 17.81
C GLN A 72 6.16 12.40 16.85
N GLY A 73 5.03 11.76 17.15
CA GLY A 73 3.79 11.84 16.35
C GLY A 73 3.49 10.62 15.47
N LEU A 74 4.46 9.71 15.31
CA LEU A 74 4.23 8.41 14.69
C LEU A 74 3.79 7.37 15.74
N PRO A 75 2.94 6.39 15.39
CA PRO A 75 2.47 5.40 16.34
C PRO A 75 3.54 4.35 16.57
N GLY A 76 3.58 3.77 17.77
CA GLY A 76 4.58 2.76 18.12
C GLY A 76 4.52 1.51 17.23
N ARG A 77 5.61 0.72 17.23
CA ARG A 77 5.72 -0.52 16.44
C ARG A 77 4.55 -1.49 16.64
N SER A 78 3.99 -1.54 17.85
CA SER A 78 2.81 -2.36 18.18
C SER A 78 1.58 -2.05 17.32
N TYR A 79 1.43 -0.82 16.83
CA TYR A 79 0.38 -0.46 15.89
C TYR A 79 0.55 -1.18 14.54
N VAL A 80 1.75 -1.09 13.95
CA VAL A 80 2.09 -1.75 12.68
C VAL A 80 1.90 -3.25 12.78
N ASP A 81 2.48 -3.88 13.82
CA ASP A 81 2.39 -5.32 14.01
C ASP A 81 0.94 -5.77 14.27
N GLY A 82 0.19 -5.01 15.07
CA GLY A 82 -1.22 -5.27 15.35
C GLY A 82 -2.10 -5.21 14.11
N MET A 83 -1.91 -4.18 13.27
CA MET A 83 -2.64 -4.02 12.01
C MET A 83 -2.33 -5.15 11.03
N LEU A 84 -1.06 -5.49 10.83
CA LEU A 84 -0.67 -6.59 9.95
C LEU A 84 -1.22 -7.94 10.44
N ALA A 85 -1.24 -8.16 11.76
CA ALA A 85 -1.83 -9.35 12.36
C ALA A 85 -3.36 -9.41 12.17
N ALA A 86 -4.07 -8.29 12.33
CA ALA A 86 -5.50 -8.21 12.10
C ALA A 86 -5.86 -8.50 10.62
N ILE A 87 -5.10 -7.91 9.68
CA ILE A 87 -5.27 -8.15 8.24
C ILE A 87 -4.99 -9.63 7.91
N ARG A 88 -3.93 -10.23 8.49
CA ARG A 88 -3.62 -11.66 8.32
C ARG A 88 -4.78 -12.53 8.80
N ARG A 89 -5.32 -12.24 9.98
CA ARG A 89 -6.47 -12.97 10.54
C ARG A 89 -7.70 -12.90 9.63
N TRP A 90 -7.95 -11.74 9.03
CA TRP A 90 -9.03 -11.62 8.03
C TRP A 90 -8.77 -12.46 6.78
N LEU A 91 -7.52 -12.58 6.31
CA LEU A 91 -7.19 -13.48 5.19
C LEU A 91 -7.40 -14.95 5.54
N ASP A 92 -7.09 -15.35 6.78
CA ASP A 92 -7.27 -16.74 7.23
C ASP A 92 -8.76 -17.09 7.38
N ASP A 93 -9.58 -16.16 7.88
CA ASP A 93 -11.03 -16.33 8.03
C ASP A 93 -11.79 -15.03 7.64
N PRO A 94 -12.17 -14.86 6.35
CA PRO A 94 -12.84 -13.66 5.88
C PRO A 94 -14.28 -13.56 6.40
N SER A 95 -14.47 -12.75 7.44
CA SER A 95 -15.78 -12.48 8.04
C SER A 95 -15.99 -10.98 8.28
N GLU A 96 -17.25 -10.57 8.43
CA GLU A 96 -17.62 -9.20 8.80
C GLU A 96 -16.99 -8.81 10.15
N LYS A 97 -17.03 -9.74 11.12
CA LYS A 97 -16.38 -9.56 12.42
C LYS A 97 -14.89 -9.27 12.29
N HIS A 98 -14.16 -10.03 11.47
CA HIS A 98 -12.74 -9.80 11.26
C HIS A 98 -12.44 -8.54 10.45
N ALA A 99 -13.33 -8.15 9.52
CA ALA A 99 -13.21 -6.88 8.81
C ALA A 99 -13.41 -5.69 9.76
N GLU A 100 -14.37 -5.79 10.68
CA GLU A 100 -14.62 -4.78 11.72
C GLU A 100 -13.44 -4.65 12.68
N LEU A 101 -12.78 -5.76 13.06
CA LEU A 101 -11.54 -5.71 13.85
C LEU A 101 -10.41 -4.96 13.14
N VAL A 102 -10.26 -5.14 11.82
CA VAL A 102 -9.29 -4.37 11.03
C VAL A 102 -9.67 -2.89 11.03
N ARG A 103 -10.95 -2.57 10.80
CA ARG A 103 -11.46 -1.19 10.79
C ARG A 103 -11.26 -0.50 12.14
N SER A 104 -11.58 -1.16 13.25
CA SER A 104 -11.46 -0.58 14.59
C SER A 104 -10.00 -0.39 15.04
N SER A 105 -9.07 -1.10 14.39
CA SER A 105 -7.63 -0.97 14.66
C SER A 105 -7.00 0.21 13.91
N LEU A 106 -7.65 0.68 12.84
CA LEU A 106 -7.23 1.87 12.10
C LEU A 106 -7.48 3.12 12.94
N ASP A 107 -6.42 3.88 13.23
CA ASP A 107 -6.56 5.18 13.89
C ASP A 107 -6.94 6.25 12.87
N VAL A 108 -8.25 6.46 12.70
CA VAL A 108 -8.82 7.44 11.78
C VAL A 108 -8.49 8.89 12.14
N THR A 109 -8.03 9.17 13.36
CA THR A 109 -7.62 10.53 13.77
C THR A 109 -6.26 10.93 13.21
N ARG A 110 -5.43 9.95 12.83
CA ARG A 110 -4.17 10.18 12.10
C ARG A 110 -4.37 10.69 10.68
N GLU A 111 -5.54 10.48 10.09
CA GLU A 111 -5.84 10.96 8.73
C GLU A 111 -5.74 12.49 8.61
N ALA A 112 -5.94 13.21 9.72
CA ALA A 112 -5.78 14.67 9.78
C ALA A 112 -4.30 15.12 9.76
N HIS A 113 -3.34 14.20 9.89
CA HIS A 113 -1.90 14.48 9.85
C HIS A 113 -1.26 14.30 8.46
N ALA A 114 -2.04 13.96 7.43
CA ALA A 114 -1.61 13.84 6.02
C ALA A 114 -1.05 15.14 5.39
N TRP A 115 -0.81 16.18 6.20
CA TRP A 115 -0.24 17.48 5.82
C TRP A 115 1.04 17.82 6.63
N GLN A 116 1.65 16.85 7.33
CA GLN A 116 2.88 17.05 8.09
C GLN A 116 4.11 17.13 7.17
N ARG A 117 4.89 18.19 7.36
CA ARG A 117 5.72 18.88 6.36
C ARG A 117 7.10 18.27 6.06
N GLU A 118 7.38 17.04 6.50
CA GLU A 118 8.63 16.31 6.22
C GLU A 118 8.28 14.92 5.66
N GLU A 119 7.78 14.91 4.43
CA GLU A 119 7.02 13.81 3.83
C GLU A 119 7.87 12.74 3.10
N ASP A 120 9.14 12.57 3.46
CA ASP A 120 10.13 11.80 2.68
C ASP A 120 11.04 10.94 3.59
N VAL A 121 10.46 10.20 4.53
CA VAL A 121 11.20 9.22 5.34
C VAL A 121 10.51 7.86 5.35
N ALA A 122 11.30 6.79 5.29
CA ALA A 122 10.81 5.42 5.19
C ALA A 122 9.74 5.02 6.24
N PRO A 123 9.83 5.42 7.54
CA PRO A 123 8.81 5.08 8.54
C PRO A 123 7.41 5.60 8.20
N PHE A 124 7.31 6.81 7.61
CA PHE A 124 6.05 7.39 7.18
C PHE A 124 5.39 6.52 6.09
N TRP A 125 6.16 6.17 5.06
CA TRP A 125 5.67 5.34 3.97
C TRP A 125 5.28 3.92 4.40
N ILE A 126 5.98 3.35 5.37
CA ILE A 126 5.60 2.05 5.95
C ILE A 126 4.22 2.14 6.61
N LEU A 127 3.97 3.19 7.39
CA LEU A 127 2.68 3.42 8.03
C LEU A 127 1.55 3.63 7.02
N GLU A 128 1.75 4.53 6.05
CA GLU A 128 0.76 4.77 4.99
C GLU A 128 0.45 3.48 4.21
N GLY A 129 1.47 2.65 3.99
CA GLY A 129 1.31 1.33 3.39
C GLY A 129 0.37 0.43 4.20
N VAL A 130 0.60 0.33 5.51
CA VAL A 130 -0.21 -0.50 6.43
C VAL A 130 -1.65 0.03 6.53
N ASP A 131 -1.82 1.34 6.64
CA ASP A 131 -3.13 1.97 6.69
C ASP A 131 -3.91 1.70 5.39
N HIS A 132 -3.29 1.86 4.22
CA HIS A 132 -3.92 1.52 2.94
C HIS A 132 -4.21 0.02 2.76
N ALA A 133 -3.35 -0.86 3.30
CA ALA A 133 -3.61 -2.30 3.32
C ALA A 133 -4.86 -2.63 4.16
N SER A 134 -5.07 -1.89 5.26
CA SER A 134 -6.31 -2.01 6.05
C SER A 134 -7.54 -1.59 5.25
N LEU A 135 -7.46 -0.51 4.48
CA LEU A 135 -8.56 -0.05 3.61
C LEU A 135 -8.88 -1.08 2.52
N ALA A 136 -7.89 -1.84 2.04
CA ALA A 136 -8.13 -2.94 1.12
C ALA A 136 -8.94 -4.09 1.78
N VAL A 137 -8.99 -4.17 3.11
CA VAL A 137 -9.86 -5.12 3.81
C VAL A 137 -11.31 -4.70 3.76
N TRP A 138 -11.71 -3.42 3.86
CA TRP A 138 -13.14 -3.07 4.00
C TRP A 138 -13.68 -2.14 2.90
N ALA A 139 -12.83 -1.57 2.05
CA ALA A 139 -13.15 -0.59 0.98
C ALA A 139 -14.09 0.54 1.39
N GLY A 140 -14.16 0.90 2.68
CA GLY A 140 -15.02 2.00 3.04
C GLY A 140 -14.37 3.34 2.76
N GLU A 141 -15.25 4.31 2.52
CA GLU A 141 -14.92 5.71 2.36
C GLU A 141 -14.15 6.19 3.59
N ARG A 142 -12.91 6.64 3.37
CA ARG A 142 -12.35 7.67 4.24
C ARG A 142 -13.16 8.94 4.00
N SER A 143 -13.69 9.53 5.05
CA SER A 143 -14.43 10.81 5.01
C SER A 143 -13.58 11.99 4.48
N SER A 144 -12.27 11.79 4.35
CA SER A 144 -11.30 12.73 3.76
C SER A 144 -11.05 12.54 2.26
N TYR A 145 -11.50 11.43 1.66
CA TYR A 145 -11.32 11.17 0.23
C TYR A 145 -12.65 11.41 -0.51
N ILE A 146 -12.63 12.34 -1.46
CA ILE A 146 -13.80 12.80 -2.25
C ILE A 146 -14.40 11.66 -3.13
N VAL A 147 -13.79 10.47 -3.17
CA VAL A 147 -14.19 9.35 -4.04
C VAL A 147 -14.14 8.02 -3.28
N PRO A 148 -15.19 7.17 -3.33
CA PRO A 148 -15.14 5.80 -2.84
C PRO A 148 -13.98 5.04 -3.47
N MET A 149 -13.14 4.39 -2.66
CA MET A 149 -11.99 3.65 -3.17
C MET A 149 -12.25 2.15 -3.19
N ASP A 150 -12.15 1.56 -4.37
CA ASP A 150 -12.20 0.10 -4.51
C ASP A 150 -10.99 -0.58 -3.85
N PHE A 151 -11.13 -1.88 -3.55
CA PHE A 151 -10.08 -2.67 -2.90
C PHE A 151 -8.74 -2.64 -3.66
N SER A 152 -8.80 -2.65 -5.00
CA SER A 152 -7.61 -2.63 -5.86
C SER A 152 -6.85 -1.30 -5.75
N THR A 153 -7.57 -0.20 -5.61
CA THR A 153 -7.03 1.14 -5.45
C THR A 153 -6.37 1.27 -4.09
N CYS A 154 -7.01 0.79 -3.01
CA CYS A 154 -6.38 0.73 -1.68
C CYS A 154 -5.11 -0.11 -1.69
N ALA A 155 -5.16 -1.33 -2.25
CA ALA A 155 -4.01 -2.21 -2.32
C ALA A 155 -2.86 -1.63 -3.17
N SER A 156 -3.17 -1.03 -4.32
CA SER A 156 -2.15 -0.41 -5.18
C SER A 156 -1.47 0.79 -4.51
N ARG A 157 -2.20 1.57 -3.70
CA ARG A 157 -1.61 2.65 -2.89
C ARG A 157 -0.67 2.08 -1.83
N ALA A 158 -1.08 1.03 -1.12
CA ALA A 158 -0.19 0.36 -0.16
C ALA A 158 1.11 -0.11 -0.82
N ILE A 159 1.01 -0.70 -2.01
CA ILE A 159 2.15 -1.16 -2.82
C ILE A 159 3.08 0.00 -3.21
N ALA A 160 2.53 1.15 -3.60
CA ALA A 160 3.32 2.34 -3.92
C ALA A 160 4.03 2.94 -2.70
N CYS A 161 3.34 3.01 -1.55
CA CYS A 161 3.95 3.41 -0.28
C CYS A 161 5.12 2.50 0.09
N VAL A 162 5.00 1.18 -0.07
CA VAL A 162 6.11 0.24 0.15
C VAL A 162 7.28 0.53 -0.79
N MET A 163 7.03 0.85 -2.06
CA MET A 163 8.10 1.23 -2.98
C MET A 163 8.82 2.50 -2.49
N HIS A 164 8.08 3.54 -2.10
CA HIS A 164 8.66 4.76 -1.54
C HIS A 164 9.48 4.49 -0.27
N ALA A 165 8.98 3.66 0.64
CA ALA A 165 9.74 3.25 1.83
C ALA A 165 11.08 2.60 1.47
N MET A 166 11.12 1.77 0.43
CA MET A 166 12.36 1.15 -0.04
C MET A 166 13.32 2.18 -0.67
N LEU A 167 12.80 3.13 -1.45
CA LEU A 167 13.60 4.19 -2.07
C LEU A 167 14.23 5.10 -1.01
N ASP A 168 13.45 5.53 -0.01
CA ASP A 168 13.93 6.38 1.09
C ASP A 168 14.94 5.63 1.98
N ALA A 169 14.83 4.29 2.07
CA ALA A 169 15.83 3.43 2.70
C ALA A 169 17.08 3.20 1.83
N GLY A 170 17.23 3.91 0.71
CA GLY A 170 18.40 3.88 -0.18
C GLY A 170 18.44 2.70 -1.14
N LYS A 171 17.33 1.98 -1.35
CA LYS A 171 17.27 0.94 -2.40
C LYS A 171 17.16 1.59 -3.78
N SER A 172 17.80 0.98 -4.77
CA SER A 172 17.63 1.42 -6.17
C SER A 172 16.21 1.13 -6.66
N GLU A 173 15.71 1.94 -7.59
CA GLU A 173 14.39 1.74 -8.21
C GLU A 173 14.27 0.36 -8.86
N ALA A 174 15.31 -0.09 -9.58
CA ALA A 174 15.33 -1.40 -10.20
C ALA A 174 15.11 -2.51 -9.18
N HIS A 175 15.78 -2.43 -8.02
CA HIS A 175 15.61 -3.39 -6.94
C HIS A 175 14.22 -3.29 -6.29
N ALA A 176 13.75 -2.08 -6.00
CA ALA A 176 12.43 -1.86 -5.38
C ALA A 176 11.30 -2.39 -6.27
N VAL A 177 11.30 -2.04 -7.56
CA VAL A 177 10.35 -2.55 -8.56
C VAL A 177 10.43 -4.07 -8.64
N ASP A 178 11.65 -4.62 -8.68
CA ASP A 178 11.86 -6.06 -8.77
C ASP A 178 11.20 -6.79 -7.58
N VAL A 179 11.55 -6.42 -6.35
CA VAL A 179 11.07 -7.12 -5.16
C VAL A 179 9.57 -6.94 -4.97
N VAL A 180 9.05 -5.71 -5.15
CA VAL A 180 7.62 -5.41 -4.96
C VAL A 180 6.76 -6.15 -5.99
N THR A 181 7.13 -6.12 -7.27
CA THR A 181 6.33 -6.79 -8.31
C THR A 181 6.41 -8.32 -8.19
N THR A 182 7.53 -8.89 -7.73
CA THR A 182 7.62 -10.31 -7.35
C THR A 182 6.66 -10.64 -6.22
N ALA A 183 6.64 -9.83 -5.15
CA ALA A 183 5.78 -10.07 -4.00
C ALA A 183 4.29 -10.05 -4.39
N VAL A 184 3.88 -9.05 -5.18
CA VAL A 184 2.51 -8.94 -5.70
C VAL A 184 2.14 -10.14 -6.55
N ARG A 185 2.96 -10.49 -7.55
CA ARG A 185 2.70 -11.67 -8.42
C ARG A 185 2.62 -12.97 -7.63
N SER A 186 3.53 -13.16 -6.68
CA SER A 186 3.57 -14.38 -5.85
C SER A 186 2.34 -14.48 -4.94
N ALA A 187 1.84 -13.35 -4.45
CA ALA A 187 0.68 -13.31 -3.57
C ALA A 187 -0.63 -13.61 -4.30
N ILE A 188 -0.77 -13.17 -5.56
CA ILE A 188 -2.02 -13.36 -6.32
C ILE A 188 -2.09 -14.70 -7.07
N ASN A 189 -0.94 -15.33 -7.36
CA ASN A 189 -0.87 -16.61 -8.07
C ASN A 189 -0.82 -17.84 -7.13
N ARG A 190 -0.95 -17.65 -5.81
CA ARG A 190 -1.02 -18.70 -4.78
C ARG A 190 -2.34 -18.63 -4.03
#